data_AF-A0A822DZK8-F1
#
_entry.id   AF-A0A822DZK8-F1
#
_cell.length_a   1.000
_cell.length_b   1.000
_cell.length_c   1.000
_cell.angle_alpha   90.00
_cell.angle_beta   90.00
_cell.angle_gamma   90.00
#
_symmetry.space_group_name_H-M   'P 1'
#
loop_
_entity.id
_entity.type
_entity.pdbx_description
1 polymer ?
#
loop_
_entity_poly.entity_id
_entity_poly.type
_entity_poly.pdbx_seq_one_letter_code
_entity_poly.pdbx_strand_id
1 'polypeptide(L)'
;MAIGADINKEIEALESQKKQPGMNHIDIDSINQQIKNLQENKSEREKGIILQTLDKEHDLEIELLGIEKSLPEDQDVSLYQEEISEYKNNGFIGCFRVKEVKPIDWLSVISLMALGLAQVVGGAAIAVFSLGAGSSIGLGLLSEGISDLITAVKDGIINRDFSWVAYGIQKAI
;
A
#
# COMPACT_ATOMS: atom_id res chain seq x y z
N MET A 1 -10.63 -7.16 30.35
CA MET A 1 -11.88 -6.38 30.33
C MET A 1 -11.98 -5.79 28.94
N ALA A 2 -12.92 -6.25 28.11
CA ALA A 2 -12.97 -5.85 26.70
C ALA A 2 -13.50 -4.41 26.58
N ILE A 3 -12.67 -3.50 26.05
CA ILE A 3 -12.96 -2.06 25.96
C ILE A 3 -14.29 -1.78 25.22
N GLY A 4 -14.64 -2.61 24.23
CA GLY A 4 -15.90 -2.50 23.51
C GLY A 4 -17.16 -2.89 24.32
N ALA A 5 -17.02 -3.71 25.37
CA ALA A 5 -18.15 -4.17 26.17
C ALA A 5 -18.65 -3.11 27.16
N ASP A 6 -17.79 -2.20 27.61
CA ASP A 6 -18.19 -1.09 28.49
C ASP A 6 -18.90 0.02 27.70
N ILE A 7 -18.39 0.37 26.52
CA ILE A 7 -19.00 1.39 25.66
C ILE A 7 -20.38 0.92 25.16
N ASN A 8 -20.57 -0.38 24.91
CA ASN A 8 -21.88 -0.91 24.51
C ASN A 8 -22.93 -0.75 25.61
N LYS A 9 -22.55 -1.01 26.86
CA LYS A 9 -23.43 -0.81 28.02
C LYS A 9 -23.82 0.66 28.20
N GLU A 10 -22.89 1.56 27.95
CA GLU A 10 -23.13 3.01 28.04
C GLU A 10 -24.07 3.51 26.94
N ILE A 11 -23.92 3.02 25.70
CA ILE A 11 -24.86 3.30 24.60
C ILE A 11 -26.25 2.74 24.91
N GLU A 12 -26.36 1.50 25.40
CA GLU A 12 -27.64 0.87 25.77
C GLU A 12 -28.36 1.63 26.90
N ALA A 13 -27.61 2.19 27.86
CA ALA A 13 -28.16 3.01 28.93
C ALA A 13 -28.71 4.35 28.40
N LEU A 14 -28.02 4.99 27.45
CA LEU A 14 -28.45 6.23 26.81
C LEU A 14 -29.68 6.03 25.90
N GLU A 15 -29.73 4.91 25.16
CA GLU A 15 -30.90 4.54 24.37
C GLU A 15 -32.13 4.25 25.24
N SER A 16 -31.91 3.71 26.44
CA SER A 16 -32.98 3.45 27.41
C SER A 16 -33.53 4.75 28.03
N GLN A 17 -32.69 5.76 28.25
CA GLN A 17 -33.13 7.09 28.70
C GLN A 17 -34.01 7.77 27.65
N LYS A 18 -33.63 7.69 26.37
CA LYS A 18 -34.40 8.25 25.25
C LYS A 18 -35.83 7.69 25.13
N LYS A 19 -36.06 6.45 25.56
CA LYS A 19 -37.39 5.81 25.50
C LYS A 19 -38.35 6.24 26.62
N GLN A 20 -37.89 7.03 27.59
CA GLN A 20 -38.74 7.47 28.70
C GLN A 20 -39.75 8.55 28.24
N PRO A 21 -41.06 8.38 28.52
CA PRO A 21 -42.07 9.35 28.13
C PRO A 21 -41.91 10.64 28.95
N GLY A 22 -41.77 11.79 28.27
CA GLY A 22 -41.63 13.11 28.90
C GLY A 22 -40.33 13.86 28.60
N MET A 23 -39.44 13.30 27.78
CA MET A 23 -38.17 13.93 27.40
C MET A 23 -38.36 15.05 26.37
N ASN A 24 -37.67 16.18 26.56
CA ASN A 24 -37.71 17.31 25.63
C ASN A 24 -36.87 17.02 24.37
N HIS A 25 -37.21 17.63 23.24
CA HIS A 25 -36.47 17.50 21.97
C HIS A 25 -34.98 17.87 22.11
N ILE A 26 -34.67 18.89 22.92
CA ILE A 26 -33.28 19.34 23.17
C ILE A 26 -32.47 18.25 23.89
N ASP A 27 -33.09 17.53 24.82
CA ASP A 27 -32.44 16.46 25.57
C ASP A 27 -32.19 15.22 24.68
N ILE A 28 -33.13 14.94 23.76
CA ILE A 28 -32.99 13.88 22.76
C ILE A 28 -31.82 14.17 21.81
N ASP A 29 -31.66 15.41 21.36
CA ASP A 29 -30.56 15.81 20.47
C ASP A 29 -29.21 15.74 21.18
N SER A 30 -29.13 16.16 22.44
CA SER A 30 -27.94 16.01 23.28
C SER A 30 -27.53 14.55 23.46
N ILE A 31 -28.50 13.65 23.70
CA ILE A 31 -28.26 12.22 23.83
C ILE A 31 -27.79 11.61 22.49
N ASN A 32 -28.39 11.99 21.36
CA ASN A 32 -27.95 11.52 20.04
C ASN A 32 -26.50 11.95 19.74
N GLN A 33 -26.12 13.18 20.09
CA GLN A 33 -24.76 13.69 19.93
C GLN A 33 -23.76 12.87 20.77
N GLN A 34 -24.13 12.54 22.02
CA GLN A 34 -23.29 11.72 22.90
C GLN A 34 -23.12 10.29 22.36
N ILE A 35 -24.21 9.65 21.92
CA ILE A 35 -24.16 8.32 21.30
C ILE A 35 -23.24 8.34 20.07
N LYS A 36 -23.34 9.36 19.22
CA LYS A 36 -22.49 9.50 18.03
C LYS A 36 -21.00 9.61 18.42
N ASN A 37 -20.67 10.46 19.39
CA ASN A 37 -19.29 10.62 19.86
C ASN A 37 -18.73 9.32 20.48
N LEU A 38 -19.58 8.56 21.20
CA LEU A 38 -19.20 7.26 21.77
C LEU A 38 -18.99 6.21 20.68
N GLN A 39 -19.81 6.20 19.63
CA GLN A 39 -19.64 5.33 18.47
C GLN A 39 -18.37 5.65 17.68
N GLU A 40 -18.06 6.94 17.47
CA GLU A 40 -16.82 7.38 16.83
C GLU A 40 -15.59 6.99 17.67
N ASN A 41 -15.59 7.28 18.97
CA ASN A 41 -14.51 6.86 19.88
C ASN A 41 -14.35 5.33 19.94
N LYS A 42 -15.46 4.58 19.91
CA LYS A 42 -15.42 3.11 19.85
C LYS A 42 -14.74 2.66 18.57
N SER A 43 -15.14 3.23 17.42
CA SER A 43 -14.53 2.91 16.13
C SER A 43 -13.02 3.23 16.11
N GLU A 44 -12.61 4.38 16.65
CA GLU A 44 -11.19 4.75 16.74
C GLU A 44 -10.39 3.85 17.70
N ARG A 45 -10.99 3.41 18.81
CA ARG A 45 -10.34 2.49 19.76
C ARG A 45 -10.29 1.06 19.27
N GLU A 46 -11.28 0.63 18.49
CA GLU A 46 -11.32 -0.68 17.83
C GLU A 46 -10.36 -0.73 16.63
N LYS A 47 -10.16 0.39 15.93
CA LYS A 47 -9.03 0.57 15.03
C LYS A 47 -7.74 0.55 15.87
N GLY A 48 -7.13 -0.61 15.99
CA GLY A 48 -5.81 -0.74 16.61
C GLY A 48 -4.78 0.18 15.95
N ILE A 49 -3.64 0.43 16.61
CA ILE A 49 -2.59 1.36 16.16
C ILE A 49 -2.21 1.11 14.68
N ILE A 50 -2.20 -0.14 14.23
CA ILE A 50 -1.88 -0.52 12.85
C ILE A 50 -2.90 0.02 11.84
N LEU A 51 -4.20 -0.03 12.15
CA LEU A 51 -5.27 0.53 11.31
C LEU A 51 -5.29 2.07 11.33
N GLN A 52 -4.91 2.68 12.46
CA GLN A 52 -4.78 4.14 12.54
C GLN A 52 -3.61 4.68 11.69
N THR A 53 -2.55 3.88 11.49
CA THR A 53 -1.42 4.25 10.62
C THR A 53 -1.81 4.22 9.14
N LEU A 54 -2.78 3.39 8.73
CA LEU A 54 -3.30 3.34 7.36
C LEU A 54 -3.99 4.64 6.93
N ASP A 55 -4.66 5.31 7.88
CA ASP A 55 -5.44 6.54 7.66
C ASP A 55 -4.54 7.79 7.56
N LYS A 56 -3.29 7.69 8.02
CA LYS A 56 -2.32 8.80 8.10
C LYS A 56 -1.41 8.93 6.87
N GLU A 57 -1.92 8.57 5.70
CA GLU A 57 -1.26 8.87 4.41
C GLU A 57 0.06 8.12 4.17
N HIS A 58 0.36 7.11 4.99
CA HIS A 58 1.37 6.11 4.65
C HIS A 58 0.69 5.01 3.85
N ASP A 59 0.99 4.94 2.56
CA ASP A 59 0.64 3.83 1.67
C ASP A 59 1.26 2.55 2.27
N LEU A 60 0.51 1.89 3.15
CA LEU A 60 0.92 0.67 3.84
C LEU A 60 -0.01 -0.45 3.40
N GLU A 61 0.56 -1.55 2.94
CA GLU A 61 -0.18 -2.78 2.71
C GLU A 61 -0.06 -3.65 3.96
N ILE A 62 -1.18 -3.91 4.62
CA ILE A 62 -1.25 -4.82 5.77
C ILE A 62 -1.87 -6.13 5.31
N GLU A 63 -1.09 -7.20 5.40
CA GLU A 63 -1.57 -8.56 5.17
C GLU A 63 -1.56 -9.33 6.49
N LEU A 64 -2.70 -9.90 6.88
CA LEU A 64 -2.76 -10.87 7.98
C LEU A 64 -2.26 -12.22 7.46
N LEU A 65 -1.10 -12.65 7.96
CA LEU A 65 -0.52 -13.93 7.62
C LEU A 65 -0.84 -14.96 8.69
N GLY A 66 -1.33 -16.12 8.26
CA GLY A 66 -1.34 -17.32 9.09
C GLY A 66 0.08 -17.71 9.50
N ILE A 67 0.18 -18.45 10.60
CA ILE A 67 1.45 -18.86 11.21
C ILE A 67 2.37 -19.56 10.19
N GLU A 68 1.83 -20.35 9.27
CA GLU A 68 2.64 -21.07 8.28
C GLU A 68 3.42 -20.11 7.36
N LYS A 69 2.85 -18.94 7.08
CA LYS A 69 3.45 -17.89 6.23
C LYS A 69 4.21 -16.83 7.02
N SER A 70 4.15 -16.88 8.35
CA SER A 70 4.93 -16.01 9.22
C SER A 70 6.37 -16.51 9.41
N LEU A 71 6.65 -17.77 9.08
CA LEU A 71 7.98 -18.34 9.15
C LEU A 71 8.85 -17.84 7.99
N PRO A 72 10.18 -17.78 8.18
CA PRO A 72 11.12 -17.43 7.12
C PRO A 72 10.98 -18.35 5.90
N GLU A 73 10.97 -17.80 4.69
CA GLU A 73 10.80 -18.57 3.44
C GLU A 73 11.94 -19.57 3.16
N ASP A 74 13.09 -19.41 3.82
CA ASP A 74 14.25 -20.29 3.73
C ASP A 74 14.13 -21.57 4.57
N GLN A 75 13.07 -21.71 5.37
CA GLN A 75 12.86 -22.88 6.22
C GLN A 75 11.75 -23.79 5.71
N ASP A 76 11.99 -25.09 5.76
CA ASP A 76 10.98 -26.08 5.42
C ASP A 76 9.91 -26.15 6.52
N VAL A 77 8.76 -25.53 6.23
CA VAL A 77 7.60 -25.45 7.14
C VAL A 77 7.07 -26.83 7.54
N SER A 78 7.37 -27.88 6.76
CA SER A 78 6.97 -29.25 7.11
C SER A 78 7.65 -29.77 8.39
N LEU A 79 8.79 -29.19 8.77
CA LEU A 79 9.53 -29.57 9.98
C LEU A 79 8.92 -29.04 11.28
N TYR A 80 7.98 -28.08 11.21
CA TYR A 80 7.42 -27.38 12.38
C TYR A 80 5.92 -27.58 12.56
N GLN A 81 5.34 -28.62 11.95
CA GLN A 81 3.90 -28.86 11.94
C GLN A 81 3.33 -29.04 13.36
N GLU A 82 4.06 -29.71 14.25
CA GLU A 82 3.66 -29.93 15.64
C GLU A 82 3.62 -28.61 16.41
N GLU A 83 4.68 -27.81 16.36
CA GLU A 83 4.75 -26.50 17.00
C GLU A 83 3.69 -25.54 16.46
N ILE A 84 3.48 -25.50 15.14
CA ILE A 84 2.43 -24.67 14.52
C ILE A 84 1.05 -25.07 15.04
N SER A 85 0.79 -26.37 15.23
CA SER A 85 -0.48 -26.86 15.78
C SER A 85 -0.67 -26.45 17.24
N GLU A 86 0.40 -26.47 18.06
CA GLU A 86 0.37 -26.02 19.44
C GLU A 86 0.12 -24.51 19.52
N TYR A 87 0.79 -23.71 18.68
CA TYR A 87 0.56 -22.28 18.59
C TYR A 87 -0.90 -21.96 18.23
N LYS A 88 -1.48 -22.66 17.25
CA LYS A 88 -2.91 -22.51 16.91
C LYS A 88 -3.82 -22.87 18.08
N ASN A 89 -3.55 -23.97 18.77
CA ASN A 89 -4.34 -24.40 19.93
C ASN A 89 -4.23 -23.44 21.12
N ASN A 90 -3.09 -22.76 21.27
CA ASN A 90 -2.88 -21.73 22.29
C ASN A 90 -3.49 -20.36 21.92
N GLY A 91 -4.22 -20.27 20.80
CA GLY A 91 -4.91 -19.06 20.37
C GLY A 91 -4.03 -18.06 19.63
N PHE A 92 -2.84 -18.46 19.19
CA PHE A 92 -2.05 -17.67 18.26
C PHE A 92 -2.68 -17.77 16.86
N ILE A 93 -3.08 -16.62 16.29
CA ILE A 93 -3.82 -16.57 15.02
C ILE A 93 -2.89 -16.26 13.84
N GLY A 94 -1.76 -15.59 14.08
CA GLY A 94 -0.79 -15.22 13.06
C GLY A 94 -0.12 -13.88 13.32
N CYS A 95 0.50 -13.34 12.27
CA CYS A 95 1.27 -12.09 12.30
C CYS A 95 0.77 -11.12 11.23
N PHE A 96 0.91 -9.82 11.48
CA PHE A 96 0.68 -8.80 10.45
C PHE A 96 1.98 -8.54 9.70
N ARG A 97 1.95 -8.70 8.38
CA ARG A 97 3.02 -8.22 7.49
C ARG A 97 2.64 -6.82 7.04
N VAL A 98 3.45 -5.85 7.45
CA VAL A 98 3.30 -4.45 7.06
C VAL A 98 4.34 -4.17 5.98
N LYS A 99 3.88 -3.83 4.77
CA LYS A 99 4.76 -3.40 3.66
C LYS A 99 4.53 -1.92 3.41
N GLU A 100 5.62 -1.16 3.34
CA GLU A 100 5.58 0.21 2.86
C GLU A 100 5.47 0.19 1.33
N VAL A 101 4.35 0.67 0.83
CA VAL A 101 4.10 0.89 -0.58
C VAL A 101 4.58 2.31 -0.88
N LYS A 102 5.74 2.45 -1.53
CA LYS A 102 6.22 3.78 -1.90
C LYS A 102 5.26 4.43 -2.90
N PRO A 103 5.04 5.75 -2.83
CA PRO A 103 4.27 6.45 -3.85
C PRO A 103 4.98 6.38 -5.20
N ILE A 104 4.22 6.31 -6.28
CA ILE A 104 4.77 6.31 -7.64
C ILE A 104 5.17 7.74 -7.99
N ASP A 105 6.44 7.96 -8.34
CA ASP A 105 6.90 9.22 -8.91
C ASP A 105 6.48 9.31 -10.39
N TRP A 106 5.24 9.75 -10.61
CA TRP A 106 4.65 9.90 -11.94
C TRP A 106 5.42 10.86 -12.84
N LEU A 107 6.05 11.89 -12.29
CA LEU A 107 6.84 12.83 -13.10
C LEU A 107 8.07 12.14 -13.68
N SER A 108 8.75 11.33 -12.87
CA SER A 108 9.89 10.52 -13.32
C SER A 108 9.47 9.48 -14.37
N VAL A 109 8.38 8.76 -14.13
CA VAL A 109 7.83 7.77 -15.07
C VAL A 109 7.48 8.40 -16.42
N ILE A 110 6.75 9.52 -16.42
CA ILE A 110 6.34 10.21 -17.65
C ILE A 110 7.57 10.74 -18.40
N SER A 111 8.55 11.28 -17.68
CA SER A 111 9.78 11.81 -18.28
C SER A 111 10.59 10.71 -18.97
N LEU A 112 10.77 9.56 -18.33
CA LEU A 112 11.44 8.40 -18.93
C LEU A 112 10.69 7.87 -20.15
N MET A 113 9.35 7.81 -20.10
CA MET A 113 8.56 7.40 -21.25
C MET A 113 8.73 8.36 -22.43
N ALA A 114 8.73 9.67 -22.16
CA ALA A 114 8.93 10.68 -23.19
C ALA A 114 10.34 10.60 -23.80
N LEU A 115 11.38 10.41 -22.96
CA LEU A 115 12.76 10.24 -23.40
C LEU A 115 12.92 8.97 -24.26
N GLY A 116 12.40 7.84 -23.78
CA GLY A 116 12.46 6.56 -24.50
C GLY A 116 11.74 6.65 -25.85
N LEU A 117 10.55 7.26 -25.90
CA LEU A 117 9.83 7.46 -27.16
C LEU A 117 10.57 8.39 -28.11
N ALA A 118 11.16 9.48 -27.63
CA ALA A 118 11.96 10.39 -28.45
C ALA A 118 13.19 9.68 -29.05
N GLN A 119 13.87 8.83 -28.28
CA GLN A 119 15.00 8.03 -28.73
C GLN A 119 14.57 6.98 -29.75
N VAL A 120 13.44 6.30 -29.55
CA VAL A 120 12.88 5.34 -30.52
C VAL A 120 12.56 6.02 -31.85
N VAL A 121 11.87 7.15 -31.81
CA VAL A 121 11.49 7.90 -33.03
C VAL A 121 12.73 8.45 -33.74
N GLY A 122 13.65 9.06 -32.98
CA GLY A 122 14.90 9.59 -33.52
C GLY A 122 15.80 8.48 -34.11
N GLY A 123 15.94 7.37 -33.40
CA GLY A 123 16.70 6.20 -33.83
C GLY A 123 16.12 5.56 -35.09
N ALA A 124 14.80 5.41 -35.17
CA ALA A 124 14.12 4.94 -36.37
C ALA A 124 14.31 5.89 -37.56
N ALA A 125 14.17 7.20 -37.34
CA ALA A 125 14.39 8.19 -38.38
C ALA A 125 15.83 8.14 -38.91
N ILE A 126 16.83 8.06 -38.03
CA ILE A 126 18.23 7.92 -38.43
C ILE A 126 18.43 6.60 -39.18
N ALA A 127 17.92 5.47 -38.68
CA ALA A 127 18.11 4.18 -39.33
C ALA A 127 17.55 4.16 -40.77
N VAL A 128 16.40 4.79 -41.01
CA VAL A 128 15.72 4.79 -42.32
C VAL A 128 16.26 5.88 -43.26
N PHE A 129 16.41 7.11 -42.79
CA PHE A 129 16.77 8.25 -43.64
C PHE A 129 18.28 8.41 -43.89
N SER A 130 19.14 7.68 -43.16
CA SER A 130 20.59 7.75 -43.35
C SER A 130 21.14 6.87 -44.47
N LEU A 131 20.29 6.24 -45.29
CA LEU A 131 20.70 5.33 -46.38
C LEU A 131 21.72 4.26 -45.92
N GLY A 132 21.56 3.76 -44.69
CA GLY A 132 22.42 2.74 -44.09
C GLY A 132 23.65 3.27 -43.32
N ALA A 133 24.15 4.47 -43.61
CA ALA A 133 25.36 5.02 -42.95
C ALA A 133 25.17 5.30 -41.45
N GLY A 134 23.96 5.68 -41.05
CA GLY A 134 23.56 5.91 -39.66
C GLY A 134 22.89 4.72 -38.99
N SER A 135 22.78 3.57 -39.66
CA SER A 135 21.99 2.42 -39.17
C SER A 135 22.46 1.91 -37.80
N SER A 136 23.78 1.80 -37.59
CA SER A 136 24.33 1.37 -36.29
C SER A 136 23.99 2.33 -35.16
N ILE A 137 24.01 3.63 -35.42
CA ILE A 137 23.66 4.67 -34.45
C ILE A 137 22.14 4.66 -34.19
N GLY A 138 21.33 4.53 -35.24
CA GLY A 138 19.87 4.48 -35.14
C GLY A 138 19.37 3.25 -34.38
N LEU A 139 19.99 2.09 -34.61
CA LEU A 139 19.70 0.85 -33.87
C LEU A 139 20.12 0.93 -32.40
N GLY A 140 21.24 1.59 -32.10
CA GLY A 140 21.67 1.87 -30.72
C GLY A 140 20.65 2.73 -29.98
N LEU A 141 20.25 3.86 -30.58
CA LEU A 141 19.23 4.74 -30.03
C LEU A 141 17.86 4.06 -29.85
N LEU A 142 17.48 3.18 -30.78
CA LEU A 142 16.26 2.38 -30.66
C LEU A 142 16.31 1.43 -29.45
N SER A 143 17.42 0.71 -29.28
CA SER A 143 17.62 -0.20 -28.15
C SER A 143 17.62 0.55 -26.82
N GLU A 144 18.28 1.71 -26.76
CA GLU A 144 18.28 2.56 -25.57
C GLU A 144 16.89 3.10 -25.25
N GLY A 145 16.14 3.56 -26.26
CA GLY A 145 14.80 4.06 -26.06
C GLY A 145 13.84 2.99 -25.55
N ILE A 146 13.95 1.75 -26.05
CA ILE A 146 13.19 0.60 -25.51
C ILE A 146 13.61 0.29 -24.08
N SER A 147 14.91 0.35 -23.76
CA SER A 147 15.39 0.16 -22.40
C SER A 147 14.80 1.19 -21.44
N ASP A 148 14.72 2.45 -21.85
CA ASP A 148 14.16 3.54 -21.01
C ASP A 148 12.66 3.35 -20.77
N LEU A 149 11.92 2.84 -21.76
CA LEU A 149 10.51 2.45 -21.59
C LEU A 149 10.35 1.29 -20.60
N ILE A 150 11.25 0.29 -20.65
CA ILE A 150 11.23 -0.83 -19.71
C ILE A 150 11.56 -0.34 -18.30
N THR A 151 12.57 0.51 -18.12
CA THR A 151 12.94 1.10 -16.83
C THR A 151 11.80 1.94 -16.26
N ALA A 152 11.12 2.74 -17.07
CA ALA A 152 9.94 3.49 -16.64
C ALA A 152 8.85 2.59 -16.03
N VAL A 153 8.60 1.44 -16.64
CA VAL A 153 7.58 0.50 -16.16
C VAL A 153 8.07 -0.30 -14.96
N LYS A 154 9.25 -0.92 -15.08
CA LYS A 154 9.77 -1.83 -14.06
C LYS A 154 10.18 -1.09 -12.79
N ASP A 155 11.00 -0.07 -12.91
CA ASP A 155 11.58 0.61 -11.74
C ASP A 155 10.68 1.76 -11.28
N GLY A 156 9.96 2.39 -12.21
CA GLY A 156 9.02 3.47 -11.89
C GLY A 156 7.66 3.01 -11.39
N ILE A 157 7.01 2.04 -12.05
CA ILE A 157 5.63 1.63 -11.73
C ILE A 157 5.58 0.39 -10.83
N ILE A 158 6.35 -0.65 -11.15
CA ILE A 158 6.29 -1.94 -10.45
C ILE A 158 7.08 -1.86 -9.13
N ASN A 159 8.37 -1.53 -9.19
CA ASN A 159 9.24 -1.50 -8.01
C ASN A 159 9.15 -0.17 -7.24
N ARG A 160 8.81 0.92 -7.93
CA ARG A 160 8.67 2.28 -7.37
C ARG A 160 9.94 2.76 -6.65
N ASP A 161 11.09 2.40 -7.19
CA ASP A 161 12.42 2.66 -6.63
C ASP A 161 13.34 3.40 -7.61
N PHE A 162 12.77 3.95 -8.69
CA PHE A 162 13.51 4.69 -9.69
C PHE A 162 14.34 5.84 -9.09
N SER A 163 15.59 5.98 -9.57
CA SER A 163 16.50 7.05 -9.17
C SER A 163 17.17 7.67 -10.39
N TRP A 164 17.02 8.99 -10.55
CA TRP A 164 17.69 9.76 -11.59
C TRP A 164 19.22 9.67 -11.53
N VAL A 165 19.79 9.50 -10.34
CA VAL A 165 21.24 9.34 -10.17
C VAL A 165 21.69 8.01 -10.75
N ALA A 166 20.98 6.92 -10.42
CA ALA A 166 21.29 5.60 -10.95
C ALA A 166 21.10 5.54 -12.47
N TYR A 167 20.03 6.14 -12.98
CA TYR A 167 19.78 6.28 -14.42
C TYR A 167 20.89 7.07 -15.13
N GLY A 168 21.31 8.20 -14.57
CA GLY A 168 22.40 9.00 -15.13
C GLY A 168 23.73 8.24 -15.18
N ILE A 169 24.04 7.44 -14.16
CA ILE A 169 25.20 6.56 -14.15
C ILE A 169 25.08 5.47 -15.23
N GLN A 170 23.91 4.84 -15.35
CA GLN A 170 23.66 3.82 -16.38
C GLN A 170 23.82 4.38 -17.79
N LYS A 171 23.45 5.64 -18.02
CA LYS A 171 23.61 6.31 -19.32
C LYS A 171 25.02 6.82 -19.59
N ALA A 172 25.85 6.94 -18.56
CA ALA A 172 27.22 7.43 -18.68
C ALA A 172 28.26 6.33 -18.95
N ILE A 173 27.89 5.06 -18.76
CA ILE A 173 28.72 3.88 -18.99
C ILE A 173 28.34 3.26 -20.33
#